data_AF-A0A2D6X8Y5-F1
#
_entry.id   AF-A0A2D6X8Y5-F1
#
_cell.length_a   1.000
_cell.length_b   1.000
_cell.length_c   1.000
_cell.angle_alpha   90.00
_cell.angle_beta   90.00
_cell.angle_gamma   90.00
#
_symmetry.space_group_name_H-M   'P 1'
#
loop_
_entity.id
_entity.type
_entity.pdbx_description
1 polymer ?
#
loop_
_entity_poly.entity_id
_entity_poly.type
_entity_poly.pdbx_seq_one_letter_code
_entity_poly.pdbx_strand_id
1 'polypeptide(L)'
;VETSKKKFIDHAKMSKKKGGLGMSASKAKKQADKLLGVTWDVGHLNIMRKQGFTKEDIIAETKKIAPLVKHVHLTDNFGYSDSHLPPGMGNVPTKEIMEQLEKKGALKDARAIVEAGPFATTFKQSPFPWTLSALGSPIYSAKMAPYWNQTMGMRGNYFEFPMAYMPEKHFSIYGSGFSLLPEELGGQMPGTQSRFTGTPNA
;
A
#
# COMPACT_ATOMS: atom_id res chain seq x y z
N VAL A 1 -18.71 -9.80 -18.98
CA VAL A 1 -18.26 -8.42 -19.29
C VAL A 1 -18.93 -7.86 -20.55
N GLU A 2 -18.84 -8.55 -21.68
CA GLU A 2 -19.39 -8.07 -22.96
C GLU A 2 -20.89 -7.72 -22.93
N THR A 3 -21.72 -8.56 -22.30
CA THR A 3 -23.14 -8.26 -22.11
C THR A 3 -23.36 -6.97 -21.32
N SER A 4 -22.57 -6.73 -20.27
CA SER A 4 -22.62 -5.50 -19.48
C SER A 4 -22.18 -4.28 -20.30
N LYS A 5 -21.13 -4.42 -21.12
CA LYS A 5 -20.69 -3.38 -22.05
C LYS A 5 -21.78 -3.01 -23.05
N LYS A 6 -22.43 -3.99 -23.66
CA LYS A 6 -23.54 -3.76 -24.59
C LYS A 6 -24.68 -3.00 -23.92
N LYS A 7 -25.14 -3.46 -22.74
CA LYS A 7 -26.20 -2.78 -21.97
C LYS A 7 -25.82 -1.33 -21.62
N PHE A 8 -24.58 -1.10 -21.18
CA PHE A 8 -24.09 0.24 -20.89
C PHE A 8 -24.10 1.13 -22.14
N ILE A 9 -23.62 0.63 -23.29
CA ILE A 9 -23.58 1.38 -24.54
C ILE A 9 -24.99 1.76 -24.98
N ASP A 10 -25.92 0.80 -24.96
CA ASP A 10 -27.30 1.02 -25.36
C ASP A 10 -27.96 2.08 -24.47
N HIS A 11 -27.76 2.02 -23.16
CA HIS A 11 -28.29 3.00 -22.21
C HIS A 11 -27.59 4.37 -22.33
N ALA A 12 -26.26 4.40 -22.49
CA ALA A 12 -25.50 5.64 -22.63
C ALA A 12 -25.87 6.41 -23.90
N LYS A 13 -26.28 5.72 -24.97
CA LYS A 13 -26.78 6.33 -26.21
C LYS A 13 -28.18 6.93 -26.08
N MET A 14 -29.00 6.47 -25.14
CA MET A 14 -30.34 7.02 -24.94
C MET A 14 -30.27 8.50 -24.57
N SER A 15 -31.28 9.27 -24.95
CA SER A 15 -31.34 10.70 -24.61
C SER A 15 -31.46 10.91 -23.10
N LYS A 16 -30.99 12.07 -22.63
CA LYS A 16 -31.11 12.46 -21.21
C LYS A 16 -32.56 12.45 -20.72
N LYS A 17 -33.52 12.78 -21.59
CA LYS A 17 -34.97 12.73 -21.28
C LYS A 17 -35.47 11.30 -20.97
N LYS A 18 -34.79 10.27 -21.47
CA LYS A 18 -35.09 8.86 -21.22
C LYS A 18 -34.16 8.23 -20.16
N GLY A 19 -33.47 9.07 -19.36
CA GLY A 19 -32.53 8.61 -18.33
C GLY A 19 -31.14 8.21 -18.84
N GLY A 20 -30.86 8.36 -20.14
CA GLY A 20 -29.56 8.05 -20.73
C GLY A 20 -28.55 9.22 -20.65
N LEU A 21 -27.40 9.06 -21.29
CA LEU A 21 -26.33 10.07 -21.29
C LEU A 21 -26.27 10.91 -22.57
N GLY A 22 -27.06 10.56 -23.59
CA GLY A 22 -27.08 11.22 -24.90
C GLY A 22 -25.74 11.12 -25.64
N MET A 23 -24.96 10.06 -25.38
CA MET A 23 -23.64 9.89 -25.98
C MET A 23 -23.72 9.37 -27.42
N SER A 24 -22.76 9.77 -28.26
CA SER A 24 -22.54 9.10 -29.54
C SER A 24 -22.09 7.65 -29.32
N ALA A 25 -22.35 6.77 -30.29
CA ALA A 25 -21.98 5.36 -30.18
C ALA A 25 -20.47 5.16 -29.93
N SER A 26 -19.63 5.95 -30.60
CA SER A 26 -18.17 5.93 -30.42
C SER A 26 -17.77 6.35 -29.00
N LYS A 27 -18.36 7.44 -28.47
CA LYS A 27 -18.09 7.91 -27.11
C LYS A 27 -18.57 6.91 -26.06
N ALA A 28 -19.75 6.33 -26.25
CA ALA A 28 -20.30 5.32 -25.36
C ALA A 28 -19.41 4.07 -25.31
N LYS A 29 -18.94 3.59 -26.46
CA LYS A 29 -18.01 2.45 -26.54
C LYS A 29 -16.69 2.74 -25.82
N LYS A 30 -16.08 3.91 -26.07
CA LYS A 30 -14.85 4.33 -25.39
C LYS A 30 -15.01 4.36 -23.86
N GLN A 31 -16.15 4.82 -23.35
CA GLN A 31 -16.40 4.80 -21.91
C GLN A 31 -16.70 3.41 -21.36
N ALA A 32 -17.40 2.56 -22.12
CA ALA A 32 -17.59 1.17 -21.73
C ALA A 32 -16.25 0.46 -21.55
N ASP A 33 -15.31 0.62 -22.50
CA ASP A 33 -13.99 -0.01 -22.43
C ASP A 33 -13.10 0.57 -21.32
N LYS A 34 -13.32 1.83 -20.96
CA LYS A 34 -12.62 2.47 -19.83
C LYS A 34 -13.13 1.96 -18.49
N LEU A 35 -14.45 1.90 -18.31
CA LEU A 35 -15.09 1.69 -17.00
C LEU A 35 -15.37 0.22 -16.69
N LEU A 36 -15.71 -0.58 -17.70
CA LEU A 36 -16.20 -1.93 -17.51
C LEU A 36 -15.08 -2.95 -17.74
N GLY A 37 -14.80 -3.70 -16.68
CA GLY A 37 -13.88 -4.82 -16.67
C GLY A 37 -14.20 -5.72 -15.48
N VAL A 38 -13.18 -6.40 -14.99
CA VAL A 38 -13.28 -7.26 -13.80
C VAL A 38 -12.36 -6.77 -12.70
N THR A 39 -12.79 -7.00 -11.47
CA THR A 39 -11.91 -7.04 -10.31
C THR A 39 -11.33 -8.44 -10.21
N TRP A 40 -10.01 -8.56 -10.25
CA TRP A 40 -9.31 -9.83 -10.08
C TRP A 40 -8.91 -10.00 -8.63
N ASP A 41 -9.61 -10.87 -7.92
CA ASP A 41 -9.31 -11.21 -6.52
C ASP A 41 -8.41 -12.43 -6.45
N VAL A 42 -7.17 -12.23 -6.03
CA VAL A 42 -6.15 -13.29 -6.00
C VAL A 42 -6.36 -14.26 -4.84
N GLY A 43 -6.99 -13.80 -3.75
CA GLY A 43 -7.29 -14.63 -2.59
C GLY A 43 -8.39 -15.62 -2.89
N HIS A 44 -9.52 -15.15 -3.41
CA HIS A 44 -10.64 -16.02 -3.79
C HIS A 44 -10.24 -17.05 -4.84
N LEU A 45 -9.40 -16.65 -5.79
CA LEU A 45 -8.87 -17.57 -6.79
C LEU A 45 -8.04 -18.70 -6.17
N ASN A 46 -7.21 -18.39 -5.18
CA ASN A 46 -6.37 -19.39 -4.52
C ASN A 46 -7.16 -20.42 -3.72
N ILE A 47 -8.39 -20.10 -3.28
CA ILE A 47 -9.30 -21.05 -2.62
C ILE A 47 -9.67 -22.21 -3.54
N MET A 48 -9.59 -22.04 -4.88
CA MET A 48 -9.87 -23.12 -5.83
C MET A 48 -8.91 -24.31 -5.66
N ARG A 49 -7.77 -24.13 -4.99
CA ARG A 49 -6.84 -25.23 -4.70
C ARG A 49 -7.47 -26.35 -3.87
N LYS A 50 -8.46 -26.04 -3.02
CA LYS A 50 -9.23 -27.08 -2.30
C LYS A 50 -10.06 -27.98 -3.22
N GLN A 51 -10.33 -27.53 -4.45
CA GLN A 51 -11.03 -28.29 -5.49
C GLN A 51 -10.06 -29.03 -6.43
N GLY A 52 -8.76 -29.01 -6.14
CA GLY A 52 -7.73 -29.69 -6.93
C GLY A 52 -7.03 -28.81 -7.97
N PHE A 53 -7.34 -27.51 -8.05
CA PHE A 53 -6.61 -26.60 -8.92
C PHE A 53 -5.17 -26.41 -8.44
N THR A 54 -4.24 -26.38 -9.38
CA THR A 54 -2.83 -26.14 -9.12
C THR A 54 -2.49 -24.66 -9.16
N LYS A 55 -1.27 -24.32 -8.72
CA LYS A 55 -0.72 -22.97 -8.89
C LYS A 55 -0.66 -22.58 -10.37
N GLU A 56 -0.35 -23.54 -11.23
CA GLU A 56 -0.22 -23.37 -12.67
C GLU A 56 -1.57 -23.04 -13.31
N ASP A 57 -2.66 -23.68 -12.85
CA ASP A 57 -4.02 -23.38 -13.29
C ASP A 57 -4.43 -21.95 -12.92
N ILE A 58 -4.12 -21.53 -11.69
CA ILE A 58 -4.36 -20.16 -11.20
C ILE A 58 -3.65 -19.13 -12.10
N ILE A 59 -2.40 -19.39 -12.45
CA ILE A 59 -1.61 -18.53 -13.35
C ILE A 59 -2.20 -18.57 -14.77
N ALA A 60 -2.67 -19.72 -15.25
CA ALA A 60 -3.30 -19.84 -16.55
C ALA A 60 -4.61 -19.04 -16.66
N GLU A 61 -5.47 -19.10 -15.64
CA GLU A 61 -6.69 -18.29 -15.58
C GLU A 61 -6.38 -16.79 -15.51
N THR A 62 -5.35 -16.41 -14.75
CA THR A 62 -4.87 -15.01 -14.71
C THR A 62 -4.48 -14.51 -16.10
N LYS A 63 -3.79 -15.33 -16.92
CA LYS A 63 -3.41 -14.93 -18.28
C LYS A 63 -4.64 -14.72 -19.18
N LYS A 64 -5.68 -15.53 -19.02
CA LYS A 64 -6.92 -15.45 -19.82
C LYS A 64 -7.69 -14.17 -19.49
N ILE A 65 -7.78 -13.82 -18.20
CA ILE A 65 -8.60 -12.69 -17.75
C ILE A 65 -7.89 -11.34 -17.82
N ALA A 66 -6.55 -11.31 -17.83
CA ALA A 66 -5.74 -10.10 -17.79
C ALA A 66 -6.22 -8.95 -18.70
N PRO A 67 -6.64 -9.16 -19.97
CA PRO A 67 -7.12 -8.07 -20.83
C PRO A 67 -8.40 -7.38 -20.34
N LEU A 68 -9.15 -8.02 -19.45
CA LEU A 68 -10.39 -7.52 -18.87
C LEU A 68 -10.21 -6.91 -17.47
N VAL A 69 -9.04 -7.08 -16.85
CA VAL A 69 -8.79 -6.64 -15.47
C VAL A 69 -8.70 -5.11 -15.41
N LYS A 70 -9.47 -4.51 -14.51
CA LYS A 70 -9.47 -3.06 -14.21
C LYS A 70 -9.21 -2.77 -12.73
N HIS A 71 -9.27 -3.78 -11.88
CA HIS A 71 -9.01 -3.67 -10.46
C HIS A 71 -8.42 -4.99 -9.94
N VAL A 72 -7.59 -4.93 -8.91
CA VAL A 72 -7.00 -6.13 -8.29
C VAL A 72 -7.18 -6.04 -6.79
N HIS A 73 -7.74 -7.09 -6.19
CA HIS A 73 -7.71 -7.27 -4.74
C HIS A 73 -6.53 -8.16 -4.40
N LEU A 74 -5.70 -7.68 -3.49
CA LEU A 74 -4.51 -8.35 -2.99
C LEU A 74 -4.79 -8.83 -1.58
N THR A 75 -4.84 -10.14 -1.43
CA THR A 75 -4.98 -10.78 -0.13
C THR A 75 -4.35 -12.17 -0.19
N ASP A 76 -4.05 -12.73 0.97
CA ASP A 76 -3.37 -14.01 1.09
C ASP A 76 -4.19 -15.01 1.90
N ASN A 77 -4.00 -16.29 1.60
CA ASN A 77 -4.59 -17.41 2.32
C ASN A 77 -3.82 -18.70 1.99
N PHE A 78 -4.26 -19.82 2.56
CA PHE A 78 -3.60 -21.13 2.39
C PHE A 78 -4.24 -22.01 1.30
N GLY A 79 -5.23 -21.49 0.58
CA GLY A 79 -5.92 -22.21 -0.51
C GLY A 79 -7.15 -23.02 -0.08
N TYR A 80 -7.67 -22.81 1.13
CA TYR A 80 -8.82 -23.53 1.69
C TYR A 80 -10.00 -22.62 2.05
N SER A 81 -9.70 -21.51 2.72
CA SER A 81 -10.67 -20.54 3.21
C SER A 81 -10.21 -19.12 2.90
N ASP A 82 -11.17 -18.20 2.88
CA ASP A 82 -10.92 -16.79 2.67
C ASP A 82 -10.44 -16.11 3.95
N SER A 83 -9.14 -16.26 4.24
CA SER A 83 -8.54 -15.80 5.50
C SER A 83 -8.23 -14.30 5.52
N HIS A 84 -8.28 -13.64 4.36
CA HIS A 84 -7.92 -12.24 4.18
C HIS A 84 -6.60 -11.81 4.88
N LEU A 85 -5.53 -12.59 4.70
CA LEU A 85 -4.22 -12.26 5.28
C LEU A 85 -3.51 -11.20 4.43
N PRO A 86 -2.58 -10.42 5.01
CA PRO A 86 -1.67 -9.59 4.23
C PRO A 86 -0.88 -10.44 3.22
N PRO A 87 -0.59 -9.91 2.02
CA PRO A 87 0.31 -10.57 1.07
C PRO A 87 1.61 -11.05 1.75
N GLY A 88 2.04 -12.27 1.43
CA GLY A 88 3.26 -12.89 1.96
C GLY A 88 3.08 -13.72 3.22
N MET A 89 1.86 -13.77 3.80
CA MET A 89 1.57 -14.62 4.96
C MET A 89 0.94 -15.97 4.61
N GLY A 90 0.54 -16.18 3.36
CA GLY A 90 -0.07 -17.41 2.88
C GLY A 90 0.72 -18.04 1.74
N ASN A 91 0.00 -18.65 0.80
CA ASN A 91 0.58 -19.33 -0.35
C ASN A 91 -0.02 -18.90 -1.69
N VAL A 92 -0.70 -17.75 -1.73
CA VAL A 92 -1.17 -17.16 -3.00
C VAL A 92 0.05 -16.82 -3.86
N PRO A 93 0.09 -17.23 -5.15
CA PRO A 93 1.19 -16.91 -6.07
C PRO A 93 1.10 -15.46 -6.58
N THR A 94 1.07 -14.50 -5.65
CA THR A 94 0.82 -13.07 -5.92
C THR A 94 1.85 -12.50 -6.88
N LYS A 95 3.14 -12.83 -6.71
CA LYS A 95 4.21 -12.34 -7.58
C LYS A 95 3.96 -12.77 -9.03
N GLU A 96 3.72 -14.05 -9.25
CA GLU A 96 3.50 -14.59 -10.60
C GLU A 96 2.23 -14.03 -11.23
N ILE A 97 1.16 -13.87 -10.45
CA ILE A 97 -0.08 -13.24 -10.91
C ILE A 97 0.19 -11.81 -11.37
N MET A 98 0.86 -11.01 -10.54
CA MET A 98 1.15 -9.60 -10.84
C MET A 98 2.06 -9.47 -12.06
N GLU A 99 3.07 -10.32 -12.22
CA GLU A 99 3.90 -10.37 -13.43
C GLU A 99 3.09 -10.69 -14.70
N GLN A 100 2.12 -11.61 -14.63
CA GLN A 100 1.26 -11.89 -15.79
C GLN A 100 0.36 -10.70 -16.14
N LEU A 101 -0.22 -10.04 -15.13
CA LEU A 101 -1.04 -8.85 -15.33
C LEU A 101 -0.21 -7.68 -15.92
N GLU A 102 1.02 -7.51 -15.45
CA GLU A 102 1.95 -6.49 -15.96
C GLU A 102 2.32 -6.76 -17.42
N LYS A 103 2.72 -7.99 -17.77
CA LYS A 103 3.07 -8.40 -19.14
C LYS A 103 1.94 -8.14 -20.14
N LYS A 104 0.68 -8.20 -19.68
CA LYS A 104 -0.50 -7.93 -20.50
C LYS A 104 -0.94 -6.47 -20.46
N GLY A 105 -0.21 -5.60 -19.75
CA GLY A 105 -0.49 -4.17 -19.63
C GLY A 105 -1.69 -3.83 -18.74
N ALA A 106 -2.26 -4.80 -18.02
CA ALA A 106 -3.45 -4.60 -17.20
C ALA A 106 -3.20 -3.63 -16.04
N LEU A 107 -1.99 -3.67 -15.47
CA LEU A 107 -1.61 -2.83 -14.32
C LEU A 107 -1.41 -1.34 -14.66
N LYS A 108 -1.39 -0.95 -15.93
CA LYS A 108 -1.26 0.47 -16.31
C LYS A 108 -2.46 1.30 -15.86
N ASP A 109 -3.65 0.72 -15.99
CA ASP A 109 -4.91 1.38 -15.66
C ASP A 109 -5.59 0.79 -14.41
N ALA A 110 -5.15 -0.40 -13.98
CA ALA A 110 -5.75 -1.08 -12.84
C ALA A 110 -5.19 -0.57 -11.51
N ARG A 111 -6.10 -0.27 -10.58
CA ARG A 111 -5.73 -0.04 -9.18
C ARG A 111 -5.67 -1.38 -8.45
N ALA A 112 -4.63 -1.58 -7.64
CA ALA A 112 -4.56 -2.69 -6.69
C ALA A 112 -4.88 -2.19 -5.27
N ILE A 113 -5.65 -2.97 -4.52
CA ILE A 113 -5.99 -2.69 -3.12
C ILE A 113 -5.69 -3.93 -2.29
N VAL A 114 -5.12 -3.72 -1.11
CA VAL A 114 -4.83 -4.80 -0.16
C VAL A 114 -6.01 -4.98 0.77
N GLU A 115 -6.56 -6.19 0.80
CA GLU A 115 -7.74 -6.55 1.58
C GLU A 115 -7.34 -7.45 2.75
N ALA A 116 -6.93 -6.83 3.85
CA ALA A 116 -6.51 -7.52 5.08
C ALA A 116 -7.27 -6.99 6.31
N GLY A 117 -8.56 -6.69 6.14
CA GLY A 117 -9.43 -6.19 7.21
C GLY A 117 -9.51 -7.13 8.42
N PRO A 118 -9.80 -8.43 8.24
CA PRO A 118 -9.84 -9.42 9.32
C PRO A 118 -8.51 -9.55 10.08
N PHE A 119 -7.37 -9.38 9.40
CA PHE A 119 -6.07 -9.35 10.06
C PHE A 119 -5.98 -8.17 11.04
N ALA A 120 -6.35 -6.97 10.59
CA ALA A 120 -6.31 -5.77 11.41
C ALA A 120 -7.23 -5.87 12.64
N THR A 121 -8.42 -6.45 12.48
CA THR A 121 -9.39 -6.60 13.58
C THR A 121 -9.00 -7.69 14.57
N THR A 122 -8.45 -8.82 14.09
CA THR A 122 -8.05 -9.97 14.92
C THR A 122 -6.75 -9.70 15.68
N PHE A 123 -5.70 -9.27 14.99
CA PHE A 123 -4.37 -9.09 15.58
C PHE A 123 -4.17 -7.70 16.19
N LYS A 124 -5.11 -6.76 15.97
CA LYS A 124 -4.99 -5.35 16.40
C LYS A 124 -3.70 -4.68 15.89
N GLN A 125 -3.25 -5.10 14.72
CA GLN A 125 -2.02 -4.63 14.08
C GLN A 125 -2.30 -4.18 12.64
N SER A 126 -1.56 -3.19 12.17
CA SER A 126 -1.64 -2.78 10.77
C SER A 126 -1.10 -3.88 9.85
N PRO A 127 -1.81 -4.25 8.76
CA PRO A 127 -1.29 -5.17 7.75
C PRO A 127 -0.24 -4.52 6.83
N PHE A 128 -0.09 -3.20 6.90
CA PHE A 128 0.75 -2.40 6.02
C PHE A 128 2.24 -2.80 6.01
N PRO A 129 2.97 -2.91 7.15
CA PRO A 129 4.39 -3.28 7.13
C PRO A 129 4.64 -4.67 6.52
N TRP A 130 3.75 -5.63 6.80
CA TRP A 130 3.81 -6.98 6.25
C TRP A 130 3.64 -6.97 4.73
N THR A 131 2.66 -6.19 4.27
CA THR A 131 2.37 -6.01 2.84
C THR A 131 3.56 -5.38 2.11
N LEU A 132 4.13 -4.30 2.65
CA LEU A 132 5.30 -3.62 2.05
C LEU A 132 6.50 -4.55 1.96
N SER A 133 6.70 -5.38 2.98
CA SER A 133 7.78 -6.37 3.01
C SER A 133 7.58 -7.44 1.94
N ALA A 134 6.38 -8.00 1.82
CA ALA A 134 6.07 -9.02 0.83
C ALA A 134 6.14 -8.51 -0.62
N LEU A 135 5.74 -7.25 -0.85
CA LEU A 135 5.79 -6.63 -2.17
C LEU A 135 7.19 -6.09 -2.54
N GLY A 136 8.18 -6.24 -1.66
CA GLY A 136 9.54 -5.76 -1.92
C GLY A 136 9.62 -4.24 -2.05
N SER A 137 8.85 -3.52 -1.24
CA SER A 137 8.85 -2.05 -1.25
C SER A 137 10.14 -1.49 -0.60
N PRO A 138 10.81 -0.50 -1.22
CA PRO A 138 11.89 0.22 -0.58
C PRO A 138 11.35 1.10 0.56
N ILE A 139 12.16 1.35 1.60
CA ILE A 139 11.73 2.17 2.75
C ILE A 139 11.69 3.66 2.39
N TYR A 140 12.56 4.09 1.46
CA TYR A 140 12.60 5.45 0.93
C TYR A 140 13.09 5.43 -0.53
N SER A 141 12.91 6.54 -1.26
CA SER A 141 13.08 6.62 -2.72
C SER A 141 14.53 6.80 -3.20
N ALA A 142 15.54 6.57 -2.37
CA ALA A 142 16.94 6.79 -2.76
C ALA A 142 17.54 5.59 -3.49
N LYS A 143 18.60 5.85 -4.27
CA LYS A 143 19.42 4.80 -4.90
C LYS A 143 20.04 3.95 -3.79
N MET A 144 19.91 2.62 -3.88
CA MET A 144 20.35 1.65 -2.87
C MET A 144 19.59 1.70 -1.53
N ALA A 145 18.36 2.21 -1.49
CA ALA A 145 17.56 2.17 -0.27
C ALA A 145 17.30 0.72 0.20
N PRO A 146 17.35 0.45 1.52
CA PRO A 146 16.94 -0.83 2.07
C PRO A 146 15.45 -1.07 1.85
N TYR A 147 15.08 -2.35 1.84
CA TYR A 147 13.71 -2.81 1.65
C TYR A 147 13.03 -3.14 2.99
N TRP A 148 11.71 -3.05 3.01
CA TRP A 148 10.92 -3.36 4.21
C TRP A 148 11.16 -4.79 4.74
N ASN A 149 11.38 -5.75 3.85
CA ASN A 149 11.69 -7.15 4.21
C ASN A 149 13.05 -7.34 4.89
N GLN A 150 13.98 -6.39 4.77
CA GLN A 150 15.28 -6.42 5.44
C GLN A 150 15.20 -5.85 6.85
N THR A 151 14.20 -5.01 7.13
CA THR A 151 14.08 -4.29 8.41
C THR A 151 13.09 -4.91 9.39
N MET A 152 12.34 -5.93 8.97
CA MET A 152 11.42 -6.63 9.87
C MET A 152 12.19 -7.28 11.04
N GLY A 153 11.95 -6.78 12.25
CA GLY A 153 12.66 -7.22 13.46
C GLY A 153 13.94 -6.43 13.77
N MET A 154 14.40 -5.56 12.86
CA MET A 154 15.42 -4.57 13.19
C MET A 154 14.77 -3.48 14.04
N ARG A 155 14.94 -3.56 15.37
CA ARG A 155 14.73 -2.41 16.26
C ARG A 155 15.88 -1.44 16.04
N GLY A 156 15.78 -0.63 14.99
CA GLY A 156 16.62 0.55 14.87
C GLY A 156 16.16 1.56 15.91
N ASN A 157 17.00 1.90 16.87
CA ASN A 157 16.92 3.23 17.46
C ASN A 157 17.00 4.19 16.28
N TYR A 158 16.01 5.08 16.15
CA TYR A 158 16.15 6.24 15.27
C TYR A 158 17.49 6.86 15.68
N PHE A 159 18.50 6.79 14.81
CA PHE A 159 19.85 7.19 15.20
C PHE A 159 19.74 8.61 15.76
N GLU A 160 19.91 8.74 17.07
CA GLU A 160 20.57 9.88 17.65
C GLU A 160 21.82 10.07 16.78
N PHE A 161 21.83 11.16 16.02
CA PHE A 161 22.99 11.61 15.29
C PHE A 161 24.24 11.37 16.13
N PRO A 162 25.37 10.95 15.56
CA PRO A 162 26.53 10.63 16.35
C PRO A 162 26.99 11.89 17.09
N MET A 163 26.64 11.96 18.36
CA MET A 163 27.27 12.78 19.38
C MET A 163 28.80 12.59 19.37
N ALA A 164 29.28 11.51 18.75
CA ALA A 164 30.69 11.21 18.55
C ALA A 164 31.42 12.09 17.50
N TYR A 165 30.73 12.87 16.65
CA TYR A 165 31.38 13.73 15.63
C TYR A 165 31.33 15.23 15.93
N MET A 166 30.55 15.67 16.91
CA MET A 166 30.58 17.07 17.31
C MET A 166 31.74 17.26 18.30
N PRO A 167 32.55 18.33 18.16
CA PRO A 167 33.65 18.60 19.08
C PRO A 167 33.17 18.50 20.53
N GLU A 168 33.88 17.75 21.36
CA GLU A 168 33.57 17.54 22.79
C GLU A 168 33.28 18.87 23.51
N LYS A 169 33.96 19.93 23.07
CA LYS A 169 33.75 21.32 23.50
C LYS A 169 32.29 21.78 23.46
N HIS A 170 31.49 21.37 22.46
CA HIS A 170 30.09 21.79 22.39
C HIS A 170 29.22 21.04 23.40
N PHE A 171 29.53 19.78 23.71
CA PHE A 171 28.82 19.03 24.76
C PHE A 171 29.22 19.47 26.15
N SER A 172 30.49 19.83 26.37
CA SER A 172 30.94 20.36 27.65
C SER A 172 30.36 21.75 27.95
N ILE A 173 30.13 22.56 26.90
CA ILE A 173 29.62 23.93 27.07
C ILE A 173 28.08 23.97 27.08
N TYR A 174 27.42 23.20 26.21
CA TYR A 174 25.96 23.31 25.99
C TYR A 174 25.17 22.06 26.34
N GLY A 175 25.80 20.98 26.78
CA GLY A 175 25.12 19.73 27.12
C GLY A 175 24.55 18.99 25.90
N SER A 176 24.13 17.74 26.11
CA SER A 176 23.41 17.00 25.07
C SER A 176 22.09 17.73 24.77
N GLY A 177 21.82 17.98 23.48
CA GLY A 177 20.61 18.68 23.05
C GLY A 177 20.48 20.13 23.50
N PHE A 178 21.59 20.83 23.77
CA PHE A 178 21.61 22.24 24.20
C PHE A 178 20.99 22.52 25.59
N SER A 179 20.93 21.50 26.43
CA SER A 179 20.38 21.54 27.79
C SER A 179 21.12 22.47 28.77
N LEU A 180 22.36 22.87 28.45
CA LEU A 180 23.19 23.79 29.24
C LEU A 180 23.46 25.11 28.49
N LEU A 181 22.61 25.51 27.55
CA LEU A 181 22.71 26.84 26.96
C LEU A 181 22.65 27.91 28.08
N PRO A 182 23.56 28.91 28.06
CA PRO A 182 23.43 30.07 28.92
C PRO A 182 22.09 30.79 28.68
N GLU A 183 21.50 31.34 29.73
CA GLU A 183 20.23 32.07 29.64
C GLU A 183 20.31 33.25 28.67
N GLU A 184 21.48 33.88 28.54
CA GLU A 184 21.74 34.99 27.61
C GLU A 184 21.62 34.60 26.14
N LEU A 185 21.74 33.31 25.82
CA LEU A 185 21.60 32.74 24.49
C LEU A 185 20.26 32.02 24.30
N GLY A 186 19.31 32.18 25.24
CA GLY A 186 17.98 31.57 25.18
C GLY A 186 17.91 30.16 25.78
N GLY A 187 18.91 29.74 26.55
CA GLY A 187 18.84 28.49 27.32
C GLY A 187 17.87 28.58 28.49
N GLN A 188 17.25 27.45 28.82
CA GLN A 188 16.35 27.32 29.97
C GLN A 188 16.99 26.40 31.00
N MET A 189 17.47 26.96 32.11
CA MET A 189 17.94 26.17 33.24
C MET A 189 16.74 25.69 34.09
N PRO A 190 16.63 24.39 34.40
CA PRO A 190 15.58 23.89 35.28
C PRO A 190 15.68 24.54 36.68
N GLY A 191 14.58 25.12 37.16
CA GLY A 191 14.51 25.73 38.49
C GLY A 191 14.87 27.22 38.57
N THR A 192 15.26 27.87 37.47
CA THR A 192 15.36 29.33 37.40
C THR A 192 14.08 29.92 36.80
N GLN A 193 13.60 31.05 37.32
CA GLN A 193 12.49 31.81 36.72
C GLN A 193 13.05 32.72 35.62
N SER A 194 12.54 32.57 34.40
CA SER A 194 12.84 33.50 33.30
C SER A 194 12.53 34.94 33.73
N ARG A 195 13.51 35.84 33.58
CA ARG A 195 13.33 37.28 33.85
C ARG A 195 12.51 37.99 32.77
N PHE A 196 12.24 37.35 31.64
CA PHE A 196 11.35 37.85 30.61
C PHE A 196 10.08 37.00 30.61
N THR A 197 8.98 37.60 31.06
CA THR A 197 7.66 37.01 31.31
C THR A 197 7.64 36.00 32.47
N GLY A 198 6.95 36.37 33.56
CA GLY A 198 6.87 35.64 34.83
C GLY A 198 6.13 34.30 34.78
N THR A 199 6.53 33.41 33.89
CA THR A 199 6.11 32.01 33.87
C THR A 199 7.28 31.16 34.39
N PRO A 200 7.07 30.27 35.38
CA PRO A 200 8.11 29.36 35.84
C PRO A 200 8.56 28.44 34.70
N ASN A 201 9.87 28.21 34.59
CA ASN A 201 10.40 27.15 33.74
C ASN A 201 10.00 25.80 34.39
N ALA A 202 9.33 24.94 33.62
CA ALA A 202 8.92 23.60 34.07
C ALA A 202 10.11 22.64 34.18
#